data_AF-A0A950BBP7-F1
#
_entry.id   AF-A0A950BBP7-F1
#
_cell.length_a   1.000
_cell.length_b   1.000
_cell.length_c   1.000
_cell.angle_alpha   90.00
_cell.angle_beta   90.00
_cell.angle_gamma   90.00
#
_symmetry.space_group_name_H-M   'P 1'
#
loop_
_entity.id
_entity.type
_entity.pdbx_description
1 polymer ?
#
loop_
_entity_poly.entity_id
_entity_poly.type
_entity_poly.pdbx_seq_one_letter_code
_entity_poly.pdbx_strand_id
1 'polypeptide(L)'
;MFFVFGPNGQMVRHAAAQLSPVSGIRHIDRPQALRTRAEDAPPSFQQIWRETRHKAPGTLPEPAAENSHAQAAIQAYAATEQDRHPERRPLQHVADVMSAQPMSVAPDTVVNQAWQQLAERGVAQAPVVNAAGGVIGLLLRADMAPLDLLPEPGAIEQAIALARRPVREVMLSPVPAVSPDTELRRVATA
;
A
#
# COMPACT_ATOMS: atom_id res chain seq x y z
N MET A 1 -4.32 -19.90 9.74
CA MET A 1 -4.60 -19.60 11.17
C MET A 1 -4.35 -18.12 11.43
N PHE A 2 -5.09 -17.49 12.34
CA PHE A 2 -4.96 -16.05 12.62
C PHE A 2 -4.35 -15.80 14.00
N PHE A 3 -3.58 -14.73 14.07
CA PHE A 3 -2.83 -14.30 15.23
C PHE A 3 -3.09 -12.82 15.46
N VAL A 4 -3.07 -12.41 16.72
CA VAL A 4 -3.05 -11.00 17.09
C VAL A 4 -1.80 -10.75 17.89
N PHE A 5 -1.01 -9.78 17.45
CA PHE A 5 0.18 -9.34 18.14
C PHE A 5 -0.01 -7.94 18.72
N GLY A 6 0.37 -7.78 19.98
CA GLY A 6 0.44 -6.50 20.66
C GLY A 6 1.87 -6.14 21.06
N PRO A 7 2.05 -5.04 21.79
CA PRO A 7 3.38 -4.55 22.18
C PRO A 7 4.13 -5.52 23.09
N ASN A 8 3.43 -6.38 23.82
CA ASN A 8 3.99 -7.41 24.70
C ASN A 8 4.08 -8.80 24.05
N GLY A 9 3.91 -8.90 22.73
CA GLY A 9 3.96 -10.16 21.98
C GLY A 9 2.58 -10.68 21.57
N GLN A 10 2.49 -11.98 21.33
CA GLN A 10 1.28 -12.61 20.82
C GLN A 10 0.16 -12.59 21.88
N MET A 11 -0.92 -11.86 21.60
CA MET A 11 -2.05 -11.73 22.51
C MET A 11 -3.05 -12.87 22.33
N VAL A 12 -3.29 -13.30 21.08
CA VAL A 12 -4.39 -14.21 20.76
C VAL A 12 -4.04 -15.14 19.59
N ARG A 13 -4.52 -16.40 19.64
CA ARG A 13 -4.48 -17.40 18.55
C ARG A 13 -5.88 -17.98 18.33
N HIS A 14 -6.55 -17.61 17.23
CA HIS A 14 -7.95 -18.02 16.99
C HIS A 14 -8.24 -18.42 15.53
N ALA A 15 -9.41 -19.02 15.32
CA ALA A 15 -10.01 -19.19 14.00
C ALA A 15 -10.58 -17.85 13.50
N ALA A 16 -10.67 -17.66 12.17
CA ALA A 16 -11.11 -16.42 11.50
C ALA A 16 -12.35 -15.77 12.15
N ALA A 17 -13.37 -16.58 12.44
CA ALA A 17 -14.66 -16.16 12.97
C ALA A 17 -14.63 -15.54 14.39
N GLN A 18 -13.47 -15.54 15.06
CA GLN A 18 -13.31 -15.03 16.43
C GLN A 18 -12.40 -13.80 16.52
N LEU A 19 -11.99 -13.22 15.39
CA LEU A 19 -11.17 -11.99 15.35
C LEU A 19 -11.98 -10.71 15.54
N SER A 20 -13.31 -10.80 15.49
CA SER A 20 -14.22 -9.67 15.37
C SER A 20 -14.22 -8.64 16.53
N PRO A 21 -13.65 -8.87 17.74
CA PRO A 21 -13.54 -7.78 18.71
C PRO A 21 -12.16 -7.11 18.74
N VAL A 22 -11.12 -7.61 18.04
CA VAL A 22 -9.74 -7.21 18.36
C VAL A 22 -9.24 -5.95 17.65
N SER A 23 -9.85 -5.57 16.54
CA SER A 23 -9.72 -4.22 16.00
C SER A 23 -10.82 -4.03 14.98
N GLY A 24 -11.69 -3.04 15.16
CA GLY A 24 -12.55 -2.59 14.08
C GLY A 24 -11.67 -2.32 12.86
N ILE A 25 -12.13 -2.74 11.68
CA ILE A 25 -11.55 -2.27 10.41
C ILE A 25 -11.54 -0.75 10.52
N ARG A 26 -10.35 -0.14 10.48
CA ARG A 26 -10.24 1.33 10.55
C ARG A 26 -11.09 1.88 9.42
N HIS A 27 -12.18 2.54 9.78
CA HIS A 27 -13.06 3.15 8.80
C HIS A 27 -12.19 4.18 8.05
N ILE A 28 -11.99 3.95 6.76
CA ILE A 28 -11.25 4.90 5.93
C ILE A 28 -12.25 6.02 5.66
N ASP A 29 -12.03 7.17 6.27
CA ASP A 29 -12.78 8.37 5.92
C ASP A 29 -12.61 8.66 4.44
N ARG A 30 -13.67 9.22 3.84
CA ARG A 30 -13.71 9.51 2.40
C ARG A 30 -12.42 10.26 2.03
N PRO A 31 -11.57 9.73 1.13
CA PRO A 31 -10.29 10.33 0.83
C PRO A 31 -10.51 11.76 0.34
N GLN A 32 -10.05 12.73 1.12
CA GLN A 32 -10.09 14.13 0.75
C GLN A 32 -8.80 14.50 0.03
N ALA A 33 -8.94 15.23 -1.08
CA ALA A 33 -7.77 15.77 -1.76
C ALA A 33 -7.11 16.82 -0.86
N LEU A 34 -5.86 16.59 -0.47
CA LEU A 34 -5.05 17.59 0.22
C LEU A 34 -4.75 18.71 -0.78
N ARG A 35 -5.44 19.85 -0.66
CA ARG A 35 -5.22 21.02 -1.51
C ARG A 35 -4.07 21.84 -0.90
N THR A 36 -2.86 21.54 -1.32
CA THR A 36 -1.64 22.19 -0.80
C THR A 36 -1.42 23.59 -1.39
N ARG A 37 -2.10 23.94 -2.48
CA ARG A 37 -2.05 25.25 -3.14
C ARG A 37 -3.39 25.55 -3.80
N ALA A 38 -3.76 26.84 -3.89
CA ALA A 38 -4.97 27.29 -4.62
C ALA A 38 -4.97 26.87 -6.12
N GLU A 39 -3.79 26.51 -6.63
CA GLU A 39 -3.51 26.15 -8.02
C GLU A 39 -3.64 24.62 -8.27
N ASP A 40 -3.78 23.80 -7.21
CA ASP A 40 -3.84 22.34 -7.29
C ASP A 40 -5.23 21.80 -7.66
N ALA A 41 -6.09 22.59 -8.31
CA ALA A 41 -7.34 22.06 -8.84
C ALA A 41 -7.01 21.00 -9.91
N PRO A 42 -7.56 19.77 -9.84
CA PRO A 42 -7.35 18.81 -10.93
C PRO A 42 -7.88 19.48 -12.20
N PRO A 43 -7.20 19.36 -13.35
CA PRO A 43 -7.74 19.89 -14.59
C PRO A 43 -9.17 19.39 -14.74
N SER A 44 -10.10 20.31 -15.02
CA SER A 44 -11.50 19.93 -15.18
C SER A 44 -11.59 18.80 -16.20
N PHE A 45 -12.56 17.90 -16.06
CA PHE A 45 -12.76 16.81 -17.02
C PHE A 45 -12.74 17.37 -18.47
N GLN A 46 -13.38 18.51 -18.71
CA GLN A 46 -13.37 19.18 -20.02
C GLN A 46 -11.97 19.61 -20.51
N GLN A 47 -11.08 19.96 -19.59
CA GLN A 47 -9.71 20.39 -19.87
C GLN A 47 -8.80 19.20 -20.17
N ILE A 48 -8.92 18.10 -19.41
CA ILE A 48 -8.30 16.80 -19.72
C ILE A 48 -8.70 16.36 -21.13
N TRP A 49 -10.01 16.43 -21.44
CA TRP A 49 -10.52 16.08 -22.76
C TRP A 49 -9.99 16.99 -23.89
N ARG A 50 -9.78 18.29 -23.64
CA ARG A 50 -9.18 19.20 -24.63
C ARG A 50 -7.71 18.92 -24.87
N GLU A 51 -6.94 18.69 -23.81
CA GLU A 51 -5.50 18.35 -23.90
C GLU A 51 -5.28 17.03 -24.65
N THR A 52 -6.09 16.01 -24.36
CA THR A 52 -6.08 14.75 -25.13
C THR A 52 -6.55 14.92 -26.58
N ARG A 53 -7.29 15.99 -26.91
CA ARG A 53 -7.75 16.26 -28.28
C ARG A 53 -6.71 17.05 -29.10
N HIS A 54 -5.85 17.83 -28.44
CA HIS A 54 -4.72 18.52 -29.07
C HIS A 54 -3.52 17.60 -29.29
N LYS A 55 -3.38 16.55 -28.49
CA LYS A 55 -2.66 15.35 -28.90
C LYS A 55 -3.58 14.57 -29.83
N ALA A 56 -3.72 15.06 -31.06
CA ALA A 56 -4.36 14.25 -32.10
C ALA A 56 -3.80 12.83 -31.98
N PRO A 57 -4.64 11.78 -31.87
CA PRO A 57 -4.12 10.44 -32.14
C PRO A 57 -3.45 10.60 -33.50
N GLY A 58 -2.12 10.46 -33.52
CA GLY A 58 -1.34 10.66 -34.74
C GLY A 58 -2.09 9.95 -35.84
N THR A 59 -2.37 10.70 -36.91
CA THR A 59 -3.10 10.31 -38.11
C THR A 59 -3.19 8.80 -38.17
N LEU A 60 -4.38 8.23 -37.94
CA LEU A 60 -4.58 6.81 -38.26
C LEU A 60 -4.04 6.66 -39.69
N PRO A 61 -3.04 5.80 -39.92
CA PRO A 61 -2.50 5.65 -41.26
C PRO A 61 -3.67 5.39 -42.19
N GLU A 62 -3.78 6.16 -43.28
CA GLU A 62 -4.71 5.83 -44.36
C GLU A 62 -4.53 4.35 -44.74
N PRO A 63 -5.60 3.64 -45.17
CA PRO A 63 -5.65 2.17 -45.27
C PRO A 63 -4.76 1.55 -46.37
N ALA A 64 -3.64 2.18 -46.73
CA ALA A 64 -2.70 1.68 -47.72
C ALA A 64 -1.79 0.54 -47.21
N ALA A 65 -1.99 0.01 -45.99
CA ALA A 65 -1.21 -1.10 -45.45
C ALA A 65 -1.99 -1.98 -44.45
N GLU A 66 -3.28 -2.23 -44.69
CA GLU A 66 -4.18 -2.96 -43.77
C GLU A 66 -3.64 -4.33 -43.31
N ASN A 67 -2.77 -4.97 -44.09
CA ASN A 67 -2.18 -6.25 -43.72
C ASN A 67 -1.03 -6.12 -42.70
N SER A 68 -0.23 -5.06 -42.70
CA SER A 68 0.98 -5.00 -41.88
C SER A 68 0.69 -4.71 -40.40
N HIS A 69 -0.28 -3.86 -40.11
CA HIS A 69 -0.72 -3.58 -38.73
C HIS A 69 -1.50 -4.75 -38.13
N ALA A 70 -2.37 -5.39 -38.92
CA ALA A 70 -3.04 -6.62 -38.51
C ALA A 70 -2.03 -7.75 -38.25
N GLN A 71 -1.04 -7.92 -39.13
CA GLN A 71 0.04 -8.89 -38.94
C GLN A 71 0.94 -8.54 -37.74
N ALA A 72 1.23 -7.26 -37.50
CA ALA A 72 2.00 -6.82 -36.33
C ALA A 72 1.25 -7.10 -35.02
N ALA A 73 -0.07 -6.87 -34.98
CA ALA A 73 -0.90 -7.25 -33.85
C ALA A 73 -0.89 -8.77 -33.64
N ILE A 74 -1.10 -9.56 -34.70
CA ILE A 74 -1.07 -11.03 -34.65
C ILE A 74 0.29 -11.55 -34.15
N GLN A 75 1.40 -10.96 -34.63
CA GLN A 75 2.75 -11.33 -34.19
C GLN A 75 3.02 -10.93 -32.75
N ALA A 76 2.53 -9.77 -32.28
CA ALA A 76 2.63 -9.37 -30.88
C ALA A 76 1.88 -10.33 -29.95
N TYR A 77 0.66 -10.74 -30.32
CA TYR A 77 -0.10 -11.76 -29.58
C TYR A 77 0.59 -13.13 -29.62
N ALA A 78 1.09 -13.56 -30.77
CA ALA A 78 1.83 -14.81 -30.90
C ALA A 78 3.14 -14.82 -30.07
N ALA A 79 3.82 -13.67 -29.96
CA ALA A 79 5.01 -13.50 -29.14
C ALA A 79 4.69 -13.59 -27.64
N THR A 80 3.57 -13.03 -27.18
CA THR A 80 3.09 -13.20 -25.79
C THR A 80 2.70 -14.65 -25.44
N GLU A 81 2.29 -15.46 -26.42
CA GLU A 81 2.00 -16.89 -26.23
C GLU A 81 3.28 -17.75 -26.18
N GLN A 82 4.39 -17.27 -26.77
CA GLN A 82 5.69 -17.95 -26.75
C GLN A 82 6.44 -17.75 -25.43
N ASP A 83 6.23 -16.62 -24.77
CA ASP A 83 6.60 -16.46 -23.37
C ASP A 83 5.70 -17.39 -22.56
N ARG A 84 6.22 -18.60 -22.32
CA ARG A 84 5.63 -19.64 -21.49
C ARG A 84 5.41 -19.08 -20.10
N HIS A 85 4.29 -18.39 -19.90
CA HIS A 85 3.84 -17.99 -18.58
C HIS A 85 3.87 -19.27 -17.74
N PRO A 86 4.51 -19.23 -16.56
CA PRO A 86 4.50 -20.38 -15.67
C PRO A 86 3.06 -20.87 -15.56
N GLU A 87 2.90 -22.19 -15.73
CA GLU A 87 1.61 -22.89 -15.70
C GLU A 87 0.70 -22.21 -14.68
N ARG A 88 -0.45 -21.66 -15.13
CA ARG A 88 -1.35 -20.85 -14.29
C ARG A 88 -1.89 -21.72 -13.17
N ARG A 89 -1.15 -21.79 -12.06
CA ARG A 89 -1.52 -22.56 -10.89
C ARG A 89 -2.51 -21.74 -10.06
N PRO A 90 -3.55 -22.37 -9.53
CA PRO A 90 -4.46 -21.69 -8.62
C PRO A 90 -3.66 -21.24 -7.39
N LEU A 91 -3.72 -19.94 -7.08
CA LEU A 91 -3.21 -19.38 -5.83
C LEU A 91 -4.16 -19.84 -4.71
N GLN A 92 -3.66 -20.63 -3.77
CA GLN A 92 -4.47 -21.24 -2.71
C GLN A 92 -4.15 -20.67 -1.33
N HIS A 93 -2.88 -20.39 -1.06
CA HIS A 93 -2.38 -19.99 0.25
C HIS A 93 -1.83 -18.56 0.25
N VAL A 94 -1.78 -17.93 1.42
CA VAL A 94 -1.18 -16.60 1.62
C VAL A 94 0.27 -16.56 1.08
N ALA A 95 1.02 -17.65 1.26
CA ALA A 95 2.37 -17.82 0.75
C ALA A 95 2.48 -17.58 -0.77
N ASP A 96 1.43 -17.85 -1.53
CA ASP A 96 1.43 -17.73 -3.00
C ASP A 96 1.37 -16.27 -3.47
N VAL A 97 1.00 -15.32 -2.60
CA VAL A 97 0.80 -13.90 -2.94
C VAL A 97 1.53 -12.92 -2.02
N MET A 98 2.01 -13.37 -0.87
CA MET A 98 2.70 -12.50 0.09
C MET A 98 4.10 -12.09 -0.42
N SER A 99 4.56 -10.90 -0.03
CA SER A 99 5.98 -10.56 -0.14
C SER A 99 6.76 -11.29 0.96
N ALA A 100 7.72 -12.14 0.60
CA ALA A 100 8.44 -12.99 1.55
C ALA A 100 9.38 -12.21 2.50
N GLN A 101 9.90 -11.06 2.07
CA GLN A 101 10.82 -10.23 2.85
C GLN A 101 10.36 -8.77 2.79
N PRO A 102 9.26 -8.41 3.48
CA PRO A 102 8.81 -7.04 3.53
C PRO A 102 9.83 -6.20 4.31
N MET A 103 9.95 -4.92 3.96
CA MET A 103 10.62 -3.95 4.81
C MET A 103 9.91 -3.91 6.17
N SER A 104 10.67 -4.00 7.25
CA SER A 104 10.18 -3.78 8.63
C SER A 104 10.89 -2.60 9.28
N VAL A 105 10.27 -2.06 10.33
CA VAL A 105 10.83 -0.96 11.14
C VAL A 105 10.94 -1.40 12.59
N ALA A 106 11.99 -0.97 13.30
CA ALA A 106 12.12 -1.23 14.73
C ALA A 106 11.23 -0.28 15.56
N PRO A 107 10.71 -0.71 16.73
CA PRO A 107 9.84 0.12 17.57
C PRO A 107 10.50 1.41 18.06
N ASP A 108 11.82 1.39 18.20
CA ASP A 108 12.60 2.51 18.74
C ASP A 108 13.12 3.47 17.66
N THR A 109 12.91 3.14 16.38
CA THR A 109 13.20 4.04 15.26
C THR A 109 12.37 5.31 15.42
N VAL A 110 12.98 6.47 15.18
CA VAL A 110 12.28 7.75 15.21
C VAL A 110 11.40 7.95 13.97
N VAL A 111 10.26 8.60 14.14
CA VAL A 111 9.22 8.75 13.10
C VAL A 111 9.76 9.36 11.81
N ASN A 112 10.60 10.39 11.88
CA ASN A 112 11.19 11.01 10.68
C ASN A 112 12.04 10.02 9.86
N GLN A 113 12.83 9.19 10.54
CA GLN A 113 13.67 8.17 9.90
C GLN A 113 12.79 7.08 9.28
N ALA A 114 11.77 6.61 10.00
CA ALA A 114 10.83 5.61 9.47
C ALA A 114 10.08 6.15 8.22
N TRP A 115 9.65 7.41 8.25
CA TRP A 115 9.03 8.08 7.10
C TRP A 115 9.95 8.07 5.89
N GLN A 116 11.21 8.47 6.08
CA GLN A 116 12.20 8.49 5.01
C GLN A 116 12.43 7.09 4.44
N GLN A 117 12.59 6.07 5.29
CA GLN A 117 12.77 4.69 4.84
C GLN A 117 11.56 4.19 4.00
N LEU A 118 10.33 4.48 4.43
CA LEU A 118 9.12 4.12 3.68
C LEU A 118 9.08 4.84 2.33
N ALA A 119 9.46 6.12 2.29
CA ALA A 119 9.50 6.92 1.06
C ALA A 119 10.55 6.40 0.07
N GLU A 120 11.77 6.12 0.54
CA GLU A 120 12.86 5.56 -0.27
C GLU A 120 12.49 4.19 -0.87
N ARG A 121 11.74 3.37 -0.13
CA ARG A 121 11.26 2.06 -0.57
C ARG A 121 9.96 2.11 -1.36
N GLY A 122 9.34 3.29 -1.52
CA GLY A 122 8.09 3.45 -2.25
C GLY A 122 6.89 2.74 -1.60
N VAL A 123 6.95 2.45 -0.31
CA VAL A 123 5.88 1.76 0.43
C VAL A 123 5.12 2.73 1.35
N ALA A 124 3.84 2.45 1.58
CA ALA A 124 2.98 3.29 2.41
C ALA A 124 2.94 2.85 3.89
N GLN A 125 3.33 1.59 4.16
CA GLN A 125 3.26 0.97 5.47
C GLN A 125 4.34 -0.09 5.63
N ALA A 126 4.72 -0.39 6.87
CA ALA A 126 5.63 -1.47 7.21
C ALA A 126 5.27 -2.09 8.57
N PRO A 127 5.43 -3.42 8.73
CA PRO A 127 5.34 -4.06 10.04
C PRO A 127 6.42 -3.50 10.99
N VAL A 128 6.02 -3.30 12.25
CA VAL A 128 6.94 -2.97 13.33
C VAL A 128 7.36 -4.25 14.01
N VAL A 129 8.66 -4.52 14.04
CA VAL A 129 9.23 -5.78 14.51
C VAL A 129 10.20 -5.51 15.66
N ASN A 130 10.04 -6.23 16.76
CA ASN A 130 10.90 -6.12 17.92
C ASN A 130 12.26 -6.83 17.70
N ALA A 131 13.19 -6.69 18.66
CA ALA A 131 14.52 -7.30 18.56
C ALA A 131 14.51 -8.85 18.49
N ALA A 132 13.43 -9.49 18.95
CA ALA A 132 13.25 -10.94 18.89
C ALA A 132 12.64 -11.42 17.55
N GLY A 133 12.39 -10.51 16.60
CA GLY A 133 11.79 -10.84 15.30
C GLY A 133 10.25 -10.96 15.33
N GLY A 134 9.61 -10.61 16.45
CA GLY A 134 8.16 -10.61 16.58
C GLY A 134 7.53 -9.33 16.05
N VAL A 135 6.48 -9.45 15.24
CA VAL A 135 5.64 -8.32 14.84
C VAL A 135 4.89 -7.83 16.09
N ILE A 136 4.90 -6.52 16.34
CA ILE A 136 4.23 -5.89 17.50
C ILE A 136 3.27 -4.76 17.11
N GLY A 137 3.29 -4.36 15.84
CA GLY A 137 2.40 -3.34 15.30
C GLY A 137 2.58 -3.15 13.81
N LEU A 138 1.80 -2.22 13.25
CA LEU A 138 1.85 -1.80 11.86
C LEU A 138 2.02 -0.28 11.81
N LEU A 139 3.05 0.20 11.10
CA LEU A 139 3.26 1.62 10.90
C LEU A 139 2.70 2.05 9.55
N LEU A 140 1.85 3.06 9.53
CA LEU A 140 1.31 3.67 8.31
C LEU A 140 1.81 5.11 8.17
N ARG A 141 2.01 5.56 6.93
CA ARG A 141 2.38 6.95 6.65
C ARG A 141 1.37 7.96 7.20
N ALA A 142 0.09 7.63 7.14
CA ALA A 142 -0.99 8.48 7.64
C ALA A 142 -0.93 8.72 9.17
N ASP A 143 -0.33 7.80 9.93
CA ASP A 143 -0.31 7.87 11.41
C ASP A 143 0.90 8.63 11.95
N MET A 144 1.90 8.89 11.11
CA MET A 144 3.09 9.65 11.49
C MET A 144 2.85 11.17 11.51
N ALA A 145 1.88 11.66 10.72
CA ALA A 145 1.50 13.07 10.66
C ALA A 145 -0.04 13.27 10.60
N PRO A 146 -0.77 12.97 11.70
CA PRO A 146 -2.20 13.29 11.83
C PRO A 146 -2.53 14.74 11.53
N LEU A 147 -3.70 15.01 10.96
CA LEU A 147 -4.16 16.37 10.65
C LEU A 147 -4.28 17.24 11.91
N ASP A 148 -4.70 16.65 13.04
CA ASP A 148 -4.76 17.32 14.36
C ASP A 148 -3.37 17.70 14.90
N LEU A 149 -2.31 17.19 14.27
CA LEU A 149 -0.92 17.44 14.61
C LEU A 149 -0.22 18.33 13.56
N LEU A 150 -0.96 18.90 12.60
CA LEU A 150 -0.40 19.90 11.71
C LEU A 150 -0.02 21.14 12.54
N PRO A 151 1.27 21.49 12.62
CA PRO A 151 1.70 22.65 13.37
C PRO A 151 1.10 23.91 12.74
N GLU A 152 0.48 24.75 13.56
CA GLU A 152 0.16 26.11 13.15
C GLU A 152 1.42 26.83 12.67
N PRO A 153 1.33 27.79 11.73
CA PRO A 153 2.47 28.58 11.30
C PRO A 153 3.21 29.19 12.52
N GLY A 154 4.43 28.72 12.78
CA GLY A 154 5.25 29.13 13.94
C GLY A 154 5.51 28.03 14.99
N ALA A 155 4.85 26.87 14.92
CA ALA A 155 5.00 25.77 15.89
C ALA A 155 6.14 24.78 15.55
N ILE A 156 7.32 25.32 15.21
CA ILE A 156 8.49 24.53 14.75
C ILE A 156 8.95 23.52 15.81
N GLU A 157 8.99 23.91 17.08
CA GLU A 157 9.41 23.03 18.18
C GLU A 157 8.53 21.80 18.32
N GLN A 158 7.21 21.97 18.18
CA GLN A 158 6.22 20.89 18.27
C GLN A 158 6.38 19.94 17.07
N ALA A 159 6.56 20.49 15.86
CA ALA A 159 6.84 19.69 14.68
C ALA A 159 8.10 18.83 14.84
N ILE A 160 9.17 19.39 15.39
CA ILE A 160 10.42 18.66 15.68
C ILE A 160 10.18 17.58 16.73
N ALA A 161 9.44 17.89 17.81
CA ALA A 161 9.12 16.92 18.85
C ALA A 161 8.31 15.73 18.29
N LEU A 162 7.31 16.00 17.46
CA LEU A 162 6.48 14.99 16.81
C LEU A 162 7.30 14.07 15.89
N ALA A 163 8.25 14.65 15.15
CA ALA A 163 9.15 13.95 14.26
C ALA A 163 10.16 13.04 15.00
N ARG A 164 10.45 13.35 16.27
CA ARG A 164 11.41 12.62 17.13
C ARG A 164 10.77 11.54 17.99
N ARG A 165 9.45 11.41 18.00
CA ARG A 165 8.78 10.30 18.70
C ARG A 165 9.24 8.96 18.14
N PRO A 166 9.34 7.91 18.98
CA PRO A 166 9.60 6.57 18.51
C PRO A 166 8.36 5.98 17.82
N VAL A 167 8.60 5.10 16.85
CA VAL A 167 7.55 4.42 16.07
C VAL A 167 6.53 3.70 16.95
N ARG A 168 6.95 3.10 18.08
CA ARG A 168 6.06 2.41 19.02
C ARG A 168 4.94 3.27 19.60
N GLU A 169 5.08 4.60 19.61
CA GLU A 169 4.07 5.54 20.11
C GLU A 169 3.00 5.87 19.08
N VAL A 170 3.28 5.65 17.79
CA VAL A 170 2.38 6.02 16.68
C VAL A 170 1.90 4.81 15.85
N MET A 171 2.52 3.64 16.02
CA MET A 171 2.14 2.43 15.32
C MET A 171 0.73 1.97 15.72
N LEU A 172 0.03 1.34 14.78
CA LEU A 172 -1.19 0.61 15.07
C LEU A 172 -0.84 -0.67 15.85
N SER A 173 -1.46 -0.83 17.02
CA SER A 173 -1.38 -2.04 17.83
C SER A 173 -2.69 -2.21 18.63
N PRO A 174 -3.25 -3.43 18.74
CA PRO A 174 -2.72 -4.69 18.23
C PRO A 174 -2.89 -4.86 16.71
N VAL A 175 -2.06 -5.71 16.09
CA VAL A 175 -2.10 -6.00 14.65
C VAL A 175 -2.52 -7.46 14.39
N PRO A 176 -3.52 -7.71 13.52
CA PRO A 176 -3.84 -9.05 13.07
C PRO A 176 -2.81 -9.54 12.05
N ALA A 177 -2.46 -10.83 12.14
CA ALA A 177 -1.53 -11.51 11.25
C ALA A 177 -2.06 -12.90 10.90
N VAL A 178 -1.59 -13.42 9.76
CA VAL A 178 -2.00 -14.72 9.23
C VAL A 178 -0.79 -15.55 8.86
N SER A 179 -0.92 -16.86 9.03
CA SER A 179 0.13 -17.81 8.67
C SER A 179 0.27 -17.93 7.14
N PRO A 180 1.48 -18.17 6.58
CA PRO A 180 1.68 -18.35 5.14
C PRO A 180 0.88 -19.51 4.53
N ASP A 181 0.66 -20.58 5.30
CA ASP A 181 -0.16 -21.75 4.97
C ASP A 181 -1.68 -21.52 5.15
N THR A 182 -2.10 -20.30 5.48
CA THR A 182 -3.54 -19.99 5.55
C THR A 182 -4.12 -19.89 4.14
N GLU A 183 -5.27 -20.53 3.91
CA GLU A 183 -6.00 -20.41 2.65
C GLU A 183 -6.43 -18.95 2.37
N LEU A 184 -6.20 -18.48 1.16
CA LEU A 184 -6.57 -17.12 0.73
C LEU A 184 -8.06 -16.84 0.86
N ARG A 185 -8.90 -17.83 0.51
CA ARG A 185 -10.36 -17.72 0.63
C ARG A 185 -10.80 -17.44 2.06
N ARG A 186 -10.09 -18.00 3.03
CA ARG A 186 -10.36 -17.80 4.46
C ARG A 186 -9.95 -16.41 4.92
N VAL A 187 -8.89 -15.83 4.37
CA VAL A 187 -8.48 -14.45 4.67
C VAL A 187 -9.46 -13.44 4.06
N ALA A 188 -9.96 -13.70 2.85
CA ALA A 188 -10.89 -12.80 2.16
C ALA A 188 -12.30 -12.74 2.79
N THR A 189 -12.64 -13.69 3.67
CA THR A 189 -13.95 -13.82 4.30
C THR A 189 -13.94 -13.49 5.81
N ALA A 190 -12.76 -13.20 6.35
CA ALA A 190 -12.55 -12.81 7.75
C ALA A 190 -12.82 -11.31 7.96
#